data_AF-A0A936KKY2-F1
#
_entry.id   AF-A0A936KKY2-F1
#
_cell.length_a   1.000
_cell.length_b   1.000
_cell.length_c   1.000
_cell.angle_alpha   90.00
_cell.angle_beta   90.00
_cell.angle_gamma   90.00
#
_symmetry.space_group_name_H-M   'P 1'
#
loop_
_entity.id
_entity.type
_entity.pdbx_description
1 polymer ?
#
loop_
_entity_poly.entity_id
_entity_poly.type
_entity_poly.pdbx_seq_one_letter_code
_entity_poly.pdbx_strand_id
1 'polypeptide(L)'
;MNNLIYEYSLIDNHLELYKTYDLEKSYNFQPITRFRSIITDSLNNIWVTSSEKYIYKYSRIENKWFAKKAISDDVRYSDIWNISETKNKLYISTSTGLKSIYLDDKEMNIVDERTNTKVTCSNQVVSLKNGWSCATNASNLTLFYYKDTSLDFTHNVLINNLIINGEKRYLTENEAIKLNPNQNNISFVVSSDSYLNEDINEFSFSISKDNSTVWSPFQKNNVLNFLELSPGKYTFKVKSQNAQKSASQNIAICQFEILPAFWQTTWFLVLLILLPLSIIYLIFRNRFLQLKKLQTVRNNISRDLHDQLGSSISSISMLSNIALVKTNQQESTTQLLEQISKTALEAGESIDDIIWSNNPKFDNFDATFSRIRNTVSELLDASGINYEIKFPNLHQQHFDTQLRRDLYLLCKEACTNIAKYSAAKKVQLTIEMQPHQLLLSIIDDGTGFDVEKALNGDRNGVKNLIQRAQSYKNGSIKIDSEIGIGTKIYINLPLKNGTNM
;
A
#
# COMPACT_ATOMS: atom_id res chain seq x y z
N MET A 1 70.61 18.63 -41.74
CA MET A 1 71.04 19.79 -40.95
C MET A 1 70.30 19.71 -39.63
N ASN A 2 70.99 19.75 -38.49
CA ASN A 2 70.29 19.81 -37.20
C ASN A 2 69.68 21.21 -37.07
N ASN A 3 68.39 21.29 -36.75
CA ASN A 3 67.70 22.56 -36.55
C ASN A 3 67.98 23.07 -35.14
N LEU A 4 69.15 23.69 -34.98
CA LEU A 4 69.65 24.25 -33.74
C LEU A 4 69.32 25.75 -33.64
N ILE A 5 69.21 26.24 -32.40
CA ILE A 5 69.14 27.69 -32.13
C ILE A 5 70.51 28.16 -31.68
N TYR A 6 71.03 29.18 -32.34
CA TYR A 6 72.32 29.78 -32.02
C TYR A 6 72.11 31.15 -31.38
N GLU A 7 72.70 31.34 -30.21
CA GLU A 7 72.74 32.60 -29.50
C GLU A 7 74.14 33.17 -29.62
N TYR A 8 74.24 34.43 -30.06
CA TYR A 8 75.50 35.13 -30.23
C TYR A 8 75.56 36.32 -29.27
N SER A 9 76.75 36.59 -28.72
CA SER A 9 77.05 37.82 -27.99
C SER A 9 77.78 38.79 -28.92
N LEU A 10 77.44 40.08 -28.84
CA LEU A 10 78.16 41.12 -29.56
C LEU A 10 79.34 41.59 -28.71
N ILE A 11 80.57 41.26 -29.12
CA ILE A 11 81.81 41.64 -28.45
C ILE A 11 82.67 42.36 -29.48
N ASP A 12 83.11 43.58 -29.16
CA ASP A 12 83.94 44.43 -30.05
C ASP A 12 83.37 44.57 -31.48
N ASN A 13 82.06 44.73 -31.60
CA ASN A 13 81.30 44.79 -32.87
C ASN A 13 81.31 43.51 -33.72
N HIS A 14 81.78 42.38 -33.19
CA HIS A 14 81.71 41.07 -33.82
C HIS A 14 80.73 40.15 -33.09
N LEU A 15 80.02 39.32 -33.85
CA LEU A 15 79.14 38.29 -33.29
C LEU A 15 79.98 37.06 -32.94
N GLU A 16 80.09 36.78 -31.65
CA GLU A 16 80.70 35.56 -31.14
C GLU A 16 79.62 34.58 -30.70
N LEU A 17 79.75 33.30 -31.06
CA LEU A 17 78.77 32.29 -30.67
C LEU A 17 78.81 32.09 -29.15
N TYR A 18 77.75 32.51 -28.48
CA TYR A 18 77.59 32.42 -27.04
C TYR A 18 77.08 31.04 -26.62
N LYS A 19 76.01 30.56 -27.27
CA LYS A 19 75.36 29.30 -26.88
C LYS A 19 74.63 28.64 -28.05
N THR A 20 74.56 27.32 -28.04
CA THR A 20 73.77 26.53 -28.99
C THR A 20 72.72 25.74 -28.22
N TYR A 21 71.47 25.78 -28.67
CA TYR A 21 70.37 25.01 -28.12
C TYR A 21 69.93 23.94 -29.12
N ASP A 22 69.96 22.69 -28.68
CA ASP A 22 69.39 21.53 -29.38
C ASP A 22 68.07 21.17 -28.67
N LEU A 23 66.95 21.70 -29.19
CA LEU A 23 65.65 21.53 -28.55
C LEU A 23 65.20 20.05 -28.52
N GLU A 24 65.58 19.27 -29.52
CA GLU A 24 65.26 17.84 -29.59
C GLU A 24 66.04 17.07 -28.53
N LYS A 25 67.36 17.25 -28.45
CA LYS A 25 68.20 16.50 -27.50
C LYS A 25 68.11 17.00 -26.07
N SER A 26 68.08 18.31 -25.86
CA SER A 26 68.14 18.90 -24.51
C SER A 26 66.80 18.89 -23.79
N TYR A 27 65.68 18.86 -24.51
CA TYR A 27 64.34 18.95 -23.92
C TYR A 27 63.39 17.82 -24.36
N ASN A 28 63.87 16.86 -25.15
CA ASN A 28 63.08 15.74 -25.69
C ASN A 28 61.83 16.22 -26.46
N PHE A 29 61.96 17.35 -27.18
CA PHE A 29 60.89 17.85 -28.04
C PHE A 29 60.85 17.09 -29.36
N GLN A 30 59.70 17.16 -30.03
CA GLN A 30 59.52 16.54 -31.35
C GLN A 30 60.49 17.13 -32.39
N PRO A 31 60.89 16.35 -33.41
CA PRO A 31 61.82 16.79 -34.43
C PRO A 31 61.35 18.09 -35.08
N ILE A 32 62.21 19.09 -35.12
CA ILE A 32 61.90 20.37 -35.74
C ILE A 32 62.31 20.25 -37.19
N THR A 33 61.37 20.38 -38.14
CA THR A 33 61.69 20.37 -39.57
C THR A 33 62.22 21.72 -40.06
N ARG A 34 61.61 22.84 -39.65
CA ARG A 34 62.03 24.20 -40.01
C ARG A 34 61.48 25.24 -39.04
N PHE A 35 62.29 26.24 -38.66
CA PHE A 35 61.81 27.44 -37.95
C PHE A 35 61.18 28.45 -38.92
N ARG A 36 60.11 29.14 -38.52
CA ARG A 36 59.37 30.08 -39.37
C ARG A 36 59.37 31.51 -38.88
N SER A 37 59.06 31.73 -37.61
CA SER A 37 58.93 33.08 -37.04
C SER A 37 59.47 33.10 -35.63
N ILE A 38 60.11 34.22 -35.28
CA ILE A 38 60.63 34.52 -33.95
C ILE A 38 60.19 35.92 -33.54
N ILE A 39 59.76 36.06 -32.29
CA ILE A 39 59.54 37.38 -31.67
C ILE A 39 60.00 37.36 -30.21
N THR A 40 60.17 38.56 -29.65
CA THR A 40 60.28 38.75 -28.20
C THR A 40 58.98 39.38 -27.72
N ASP A 41 58.41 38.86 -26.63
CA ASP A 41 57.22 39.44 -26.02
C ASP A 41 57.57 40.59 -25.05
N SER A 42 56.57 41.35 -24.60
CA SER A 42 56.71 42.41 -23.60
C SER A 42 57.19 41.92 -22.21
N LEU A 43 57.10 40.63 -21.93
CA LEU A 43 57.62 39.97 -20.74
C LEU A 43 59.07 39.48 -20.92
N ASN A 44 59.71 39.82 -22.05
CA ASN A 44 61.07 39.46 -22.43
C ASN A 44 61.29 37.94 -22.63
N ASN A 45 60.23 37.18 -22.92
CA ASN A 45 60.34 35.81 -23.39
C ASN A 45 60.57 35.78 -24.90
N ILE A 46 61.25 34.75 -25.39
CA ILE A 46 61.43 34.53 -26.82
C ILE A 46 60.44 33.48 -27.28
N TRP A 47 59.66 33.80 -28.30
CA TRP A 47 58.71 32.88 -28.91
C TRP A 47 59.21 32.48 -30.29
N VAL A 48 59.23 31.18 -30.55
CA VAL A 48 59.69 30.61 -31.81
C VAL A 48 58.63 29.64 -32.32
N THR A 49 58.36 29.70 -33.62
CA THR A 49 57.42 28.77 -34.28
C THR A 49 58.15 27.89 -35.27
N SER A 50 57.74 26.63 -35.37
CA SER A 50 58.17 25.74 -36.43
C SER A 50 57.14 25.68 -37.57
N SER A 51 57.52 25.11 -38.72
CA SER A 51 56.60 24.76 -39.81
C SER A 51 55.53 23.75 -39.40
N GLU A 52 55.68 23.14 -38.24
CA GLU A 52 54.80 22.12 -37.72
C GLU A 52 53.79 22.68 -36.72
N LYS A 53 53.23 21.79 -35.91
CA LYS A 53 52.17 22.05 -34.97
C LYS A 53 52.67 22.65 -33.65
N TYR A 54 53.91 23.11 -33.52
CA TYR A 54 54.47 23.49 -32.21
C TYR A 54 54.94 24.94 -32.15
N ILE A 55 54.68 25.54 -30.98
CA ILE A 55 55.19 26.84 -30.58
C ILE A 55 56.11 26.60 -29.39
N TYR A 56 57.29 27.21 -29.43
CA TYR A 56 58.30 27.14 -28.41
C TYR A 56 58.42 28.50 -27.72
N LYS A 57 58.46 28.48 -26.40
CA LYS A 57 58.67 29.66 -25.55
C LYS A 57 59.94 29.46 -24.75
N TYR A 58 60.89 30.37 -24.86
CA TYR A 58 62.02 30.47 -23.96
C TYR A 58 61.72 31.54 -22.92
N SER A 59 61.52 31.10 -21.68
CA SER A 59 61.44 32.02 -20.55
C SER A 59 62.84 32.43 -20.15
N ARG A 60 63.18 33.71 -20.33
CA ARG A 60 64.48 34.25 -19.89
C ARG A 60 64.60 34.26 -18.37
N ILE A 61 63.48 34.44 -17.67
CA ILE A 61 63.43 34.42 -16.19
C ILE A 61 63.70 33.02 -15.67
N GLU A 62 63.06 32.01 -16.25
CA GLU A 62 63.23 30.61 -15.82
C GLU A 62 64.42 29.94 -16.51
N ASN A 63 65.08 30.63 -17.45
CA ASN A 63 66.15 30.13 -18.30
C ASN A 63 65.84 28.75 -18.93
N LYS A 64 64.60 28.59 -19.40
CA LYS A 64 64.06 27.28 -19.83
C LYS A 64 63.17 27.40 -21.07
N TRP A 65 63.24 26.37 -21.91
CA TRP A 65 62.35 26.18 -23.05
C TRP A 65 61.08 25.40 -22.67
N PHE A 66 59.96 25.85 -23.21
CA PHE A 66 58.65 25.21 -23.16
C PHE A 66 58.15 24.99 -24.58
N ALA A 67 57.36 23.94 -24.78
CA ALA A 67 56.73 23.65 -26.07
C ALA A 67 55.23 23.41 -25.87
N LYS A 68 54.41 23.97 -26.76
CA LYS A 68 52.97 23.73 -26.81
C LYS A 68 52.55 23.38 -28.22
N LYS A 69 51.67 22.39 -28.36
CA LYS A 69 51.03 22.09 -29.63
C LYS A 69 50.03 23.21 -29.96
N ALA A 70 50.27 23.91 -31.05
CA ALA A 70 49.53 25.04 -31.61
C ALA A 70 48.07 24.73 -32.03
N ILE A 71 47.59 23.49 -31.82
CA ILE A 71 46.38 22.95 -32.44
C ILE A 71 45.63 22.03 -31.47
N SER A 72 44.36 22.36 -31.20
CA SER A 72 43.39 21.55 -30.45
C SER A 72 42.80 20.40 -31.27
N ASP A 73 42.66 20.57 -32.58
CA ASP A 73 41.86 19.67 -33.43
C ASP A 73 42.74 18.68 -34.22
N ASP A 74 42.39 17.40 -34.16
CA ASP A 74 43.16 16.29 -34.73
C ASP A 74 43.02 16.12 -36.26
N VAL A 75 42.16 16.90 -36.91
CA VAL A 75 41.61 16.54 -38.23
C VAL A 75 42.25 17.29 -39.42
N ARG A 76 42.99 18.40 -39.22
CA ARG A 76 43.69 19.10 -40.32
C ARG A 76 45.08 19.56 -39.95
N TYR A 77 46.03 19.36 -40.85
CA TYR A 77 47.38 19.92 -40.77
C TYR A 77 47.27 21.44 -40.86
N SER A 78 47.58 22.15 -39.77
CA SER A 78 47.57 23.60 -39.72
C SER A 78 48.99 24.11 -39.58
N ASP A 79 49.52 24.62 -40.67
CA ASP A 79 50.84 25.25 -40.75
C ASP A 79 50.82 26.56 -39.98
N ILE A 80 51.79 26.78 -39.09
CA ILE A 80 52.00 28.09 -38.46
C ILE A 80 52.88 28.91 -39.38
N TRP A 81 52.49 30.12 -39.76
CA TRP A 81 53.28 30.94 -40.69
C TRP A 81 54.00 32.09 -39.99
N ASN A 82 53.33 32.76 -39.06
CA ASN A 82 53.86 33.96 -38.43
C ASN A 82 53.22 34.20 -37.04
N ILE A 83 53.92 34.92 -36.17
CA ILE A 83 53.41 35.33 -34.86
C ILE A 83 53.66 36.82 -34.63
N SER A 84 52.77 37.48 -33.91
CA SER A 84 52.92 38.87 -33.50
C SER A 84 52.21 39.14 -32.18
N GLU A 85 52.85 39.92 -31.32
CA GLU A 85 52.29 40.32 -30.03
C GLU A 85 51.48 41.62 -30.16
N THR A 86 50.25 41.59 -29.68
CA THR A 86 49.45 42.80 -29.43
C THR A 86 49.04 42.81 -27.97
N LYS A 87 49.54 43.80 -27.21
CA LYS A 87 49.23 43.96 -25.77
C LYS A 87 49.53 42.65 -25.00
N ASN A 88 48.54 42.04 -24.34
CA ASN A 88 48.73 40.79 -23.57
C ASN A 88 48.43 39.51 -24.40
N LYS A 89 48.29 39.62 -25.72
CA LYS A 89 48.00 38.47 -26.60
C LYS A 89 49.08 38.28 -27.66
N LEU A 90 49.50 37.03 -27.83
CA LEU A 90 50.27 36.55 -28.96
C LEU A 90 49.31 36.01 -30.03
N TYR A 91 49.21 36.71 -31.16
CA TYR A 91 48.45 36.24 -32.31
C TYR A 91 49.31 35.34 -33.20
N ILE A 92 48.71 34.25 -33.67
CA ILE A 92 49.35 33.20 -34.43
C ILE A 92 48.60 33.04 -35.76
N SER A 93 49.31 33.34 -36.83
CA SER A 93 48.86 33.16 -38.21
C SER A 93 49.02 31.72 -38.64
N THR A 94 47.92 31.08 -39.06
CA THR A 94 47.92 29.67 -39.47
C THR A 94 47.18 29.41 -40.78
N SER A 95 47.43 28.25 -41.40
CA SER A 95 46.70 27.82 -42.59
C SER A 95 45.22 27.56 -42.38
N THR A 96 44.78 27.39 -41.13
CA THR A 96 43.37 27.25 -40.79
C THR A 96 42.83 28.46 -40.03
N GLY A 97 43.44 29.64 -40.16
CA GLY A 97 42.90 30.89 -39.61
C GLY A 97 43.81 31.55 -38.59
N LEU A 98 43.23 32.45 -37.78
CA LEU A 98 43.94 33.15 -36.72
C LEU A 98 43.73 32.44 -35.37
N LYS A 99 44.79 32.32 -34.59
CA LYS A 99 44.73 31.82 -33.20
C LYS A 99 45.39 32.82 -32.26
N SER A 100 45.13 32.71 -30.97
CA SER A 100 45.82 33.54 -29.97
C SER A 100 46.19 32.77 -28.71
N ILE A 101 47.21 33.27 -28.01
CA ILE A 101 47.63 32.82 -26.68
C ILE A 101 47.75 34.07 -25.80
N TYR A 102 47.25 34.01 -24.57
CA TYR A 102 47.51 35.06 -23.58
C TYR A 102 48.91 34.90 -22.98
N LEU A 103 49.68 35.98 -22.87
CA LEU A 103 51.10 35.89 -22.46
C LEU A 103 51.28 35.47 -20.99
N ASP A 104 50.31 35.81 -20.14
CA ASP A 104 50.21 35.46 -18.72
C ASP A 104 49.72 34.03 -18.45
N ASP A 105 49.16 33.35 -19.46
CA ASP A 105 48.69 31.97 -19.33
C ASP A 105 49.88 31.00 -19.28
N LYS A 106 50.17 30.50 -18.08
CA LYS A 106 51.23 29.51 -17.82
C LYS A 106 51.04 28.21 -18.61
N GLU A 107 49.79 27.81 -18.86
CA GLU A 107 49.47 26.59 -19.59
C GLU A 107 49.54 26.78 -21.12
N MET A 108 49.71 28.03 -21.60
CA MET A 108 49.70 28.39 -23.02
C MET A 108 48.46 27.84 -23.74
N ASN A 109 47.26 28.04 -23.18
CA ASN A 109 46.03 27.63 -23.83
C ASN A 109 45.79 28.47 -25.09
N ILE A 110 45.38 27.78 -26.15
CA ILE A 110 45.23 28.37 -27.47
C ILE A 110 43.77 28.63 -27.73
N VAL A 111 43.46 29.87 -28.06
CA VAL A 111 42.12 30.31 -28.45
C VAL A 111 42.03 30.31 -29.96
N ASP A 112 41.01 29.64 -30.49
CA ASP A 112 40.68 29.69 -31.91
C ASP A 112 39.84 30.93 -32.22
N GLU A 113 40.45 31.93 -32.86
CA GLU A 113 39.83 33.21 -33.16
C GLU A 113 38.92 33.13 -34.41
N ARG A 114 38.80 31.98 -35.09
CA ARG A 114 37.83 31.81 -36.20
C ARG A 114 36.39 31.97 -35.77
N THR A 115 36.08 31.63 -34.52
CA THR A 115 34.73 31.80 -33.96
C THR A 115 34.31 33.28 -33.94
N ASN A 116 35.28 34.18 -33.80
CA ASN A 116 35.06 35.61 -33.67
C ASN A 116 35.50 36.42 -34.90
N THR A 117 36.15 35.78 -35.88
CA THR A 117 36.73 36.46 -37.05
C THR A 117 36.43 35.70 -38.35
N LYS A 118 36.30 36.43 -39.47
CA LYS A 118 36.18 35.83 -40.81
C LYS A 118 37.52 35.37 -41.40
N VAL A 119 38.58 35.27 -40.58
CA VAL A 119 39.93 34.93 -41.02
C VAL A 119 40.05 33.41 -41.13
N THR A 120 39.78 32.88 -42.31
CA THR A 120 39.82 31.42 -42.59
C THR A 120 41.23 30.88 -42.82
N CYS A 121 42.18 31.75 -43.21
CA CYS A 121 43.61 31.50 -43.28
C CYS A 121 44.34 32.83 -43.09
N SER A 122 45.57 32.83 -42.55
CA SER A 122 46.34 34.07 -42.40
C SER A 122 47.83 33.82 -42.57
N ASN A 123 48.47 34.35 -43.61
CA ASN A 123 49.90 34.15 -43.89
C ASN A 123 50.79 35.00 -42.96
N GLN A 124 50.35 36.20 -42.61
CA GLN A 124 51.11 37.14 -41.79
C GLN A 124 50.16 37.91 -40.87
N VAL A 125 50.57 38.09 -39.62
CA VAL A 125 49.89 38.95 -38.65
C VAL A 125 50.88 40.00 -38.15
N VAL A 126 50.47 41.26 -38.11
CA VAL A 126 51.30 42.36 -37.62
C VAL A 126 50.50 43.19 -36.64
N SER A 127 51.11 43.47 -35.51
CA SER A 127 50.55 44.33 -34.47
C SER A 127 51.01 45.78 -34.68
N LEU A 128 50.07 46.71 -34.59
CA LEU A 128 50.28 48.15 -34.73
C LEU A 128 50.36 48.82 -33.35
N LYS A 129 51.06 49.96 -33.27
CA LYS A 129 51.37 50.65 -32.00
C LYS A 129 50.13 51.10 -31.21
N ASN A 130 48.97 51.22 -31.85
CA ASN A 130 47.73 51.71 -31.25
C ASN A 130 46.76 50.59 -30.83
N GLY A 131 47.23 49.35 -30.68
CA GLY A 131 46.38 48.21 -30.29
C GLY A 131 45.57 47.61 -31.44
N TRP A 132 45.67 48.18 -32.64
CA TRP A 132 45.21 47.51 -33.85
C TRP A 132 46.19 46.44 -34.28
N SER A 133 45.69 45.43 -34.97
CA SER A 133 46.47 44.40 -35.61
C SER A 133 45.86 44.10 -36.96
N CYS A 134 46.70 43.68 -37.89
CA CYS A 134 46.27 43.27 -39.20
C CYS A 134 46.72 41.85 -39.51
N ALA A 135 45.84 41.08 -40.12
CA ALA A 135 46.11 39.74 -40.62
C ALA A 135 45.87 39.72 -42.13
N THR A 136 46.78 39.10 -42.87
CA THR A 136 46.68 38.96 -44.33
C THR A 136 46.25 37.55 -44.68
N ASN A 137 45.23 37.42 -45.51
CA ASN A 137 44.93 36.16 -46.20
C ASN A 137 45.31 36.27 -47.69
N ALA A 138 45.18 35.20 -48.46
CA ALA A 138 45.61 35.19 -49.87
C ALA A 138 44.93 36.26 -50.75
N SER A 139 43.79 36.83 -50.33
CA SER A 139 42.99 37.77 -51.12
C SER A 139 42.56 39.05 -50.38
N ASN A 140 42.73 39.14 -49.06
CA ASN A 140 42.16 40.20 -48.23
C ASN A 140 43.10 40.56 -47.06
N LEU A 141 43.01 41.82 -46.64
CA LEU A 141 43.58 42.34 -45.40
C LEU A 141 42.47 42.47 -44.35
N THR A 142 42.64 41.82 -43.20
CA THR A 142 41.72 41.95 -42.05
C THR A 142 42.36 42.85 -41.00
N LEU A 143 41.66 43.89 -40.58
CA LEU A 143 42.04 44.76 -39.47
C LEU A 143 41.18 44.42 -38.26
N PHE A 144 41.80 44.23 -37.10
CA PHE A 144 41.11 43.98 -35.84
C PHE A 144 41.76 44.78 -34.72
N TYR A 145 40.94 45.26 -33.79
CA TYR A 145 41.39 46.05 -32.66
C TYR A 145 41.41 45.20 -31.40
N TYR A 146 42.53 45.21 -30.68
CA TYR A 146 42.59 44.66 -29.33
C TYR A 146 41.77 45.54 -28.39
N LYS A 147 40.54 45.10 -28.10
CA LYS A 147 39.73 45.65 -27.03
C LYS A 147 40.01 44.83 -25.78
N ASP A 148 40.46 45.49 -24.72
CA ASP A 148 40.57 44.87 -23.41
C ASP A 148 39.17 44.44 -22.96
N THR A 149 38.90 43.13 -22.99
CA THR A 149 37.61 42.54 -22.61
C THR A 149 37.53 42.23 -21.11
N SER A 150 38.44 42.76 -20.29
CA SER A 150 38.33 42.78 -18.83
C SER A 150 37.17 43.66 -18.29
N LEU A 151 36.22 44.04 -19.14
CA LEU A 151 34.90 44.44 -18.67
C LEU A 151 34.25 43.18 -18.10
N ASP A 152 34.21 43.08 -16.77
CA ASP A 152 33.43 42.10 -16.03
C ASP A 152 31.96 42.22 -16.47
N PHE A 153 31.57 41.44 -17.48
CA PHE A 153 30.17 41.32 -17.87
C PHE A 153 29.50 40.47 -16.80
N THR A 154 28.88 41.16 -15.87
CA THR A 154 28.05 40.55 -14.85
C THR A 154 26.75 40.08 -15.48
N HIS A 155 26.38 38.84 -15.21
CA HIS A 155 25.15 38.24 -15.71
C HIS A 155 24.33 37.67 -14.55
N ASN A 156 23.03 37.55 -14.78
CA ASN A 156 22.09 36.89 -13.91
C ASN A 156 21.66 35.55 -14.48
N VAL A 157 21.24 34.67 -13.57
CA VAL A 157 20.58 33.42 -13.91
C VAL A 157 19.10 33.53 -13.61
N LEU A 158 18.27 32.97 -14.48
CA LEU A 158 16.81 32.96 -14.39
C LEU A 158 16.29 31.52 -14.54
N ILE A 159 15.19 31.22 -13.85
CA ILE A 159 14.43 29.98 -14.05
C ILE A 159 13.23 30.33 -14.92
N ASN A 160 13.20 29.83 -16.15
CA ASN A 160 12.20 30.24 -17.15
C ASN A 160 10.86 29.52 -16.92
N ASN A 161 10.92 28.21 -16.77
CA ASN A 161 9.76 27.37 -16.51
C ASN A 161 10.16 26.05 -15.86
N LEU A 162 9.16 25.38 -15.30
CA LEU A 162 9.23 24.00 -14.86
C LEU A 162 8.57 23.11 -15.90
N ILE A 163 9.09 21.91 -16.07
CA ILE A 163 8.42 20.84 -16.81
C ILE A 163 8.06 19.77 -15.78
N ILE A 164 6.77 19.56 -15.56
CA ILE A 164 6.24 18.59 -14.60
C ILE A 164 5.59 17.48 -15.41
N ASN A 165 6.15 16.27 -15.36
CA ASN A 165 5.69 15.12 -16.17
C ASN A 165 5.52 15.43 -17.67
N GLY A 166 6.37 16.30 -18.23
CA GLY A 166 6.31 16.70 -19.65
C GLY A 166 5.45 17.93 -19.94
N GLU A 167 4.65 18.41 -18.98
CA GLU A 167 3.85 19.64 -19.14
C GLU A 167 4.61 20.87 -18.64
N LYS A 168 4.63 21.94 -19.45
CA LYS A 168 5.30 23.20 -19.09
C LYS A 168 4.43 24.03 -18.15
N ARG A 169 5.00 24.42 -17.01
CA ARG A 169 4.42 25.34 -16.03
C ARG A 169 5.33 26.56 -15.87
N TYR A 170 4.79 27.74 -16.14
CA TYR A 170 5.51 29.00 -15.96
C TYR A 170 5.48 29.44 -14.50
N LEU A 171 6.60 30.01 -14.04
CA LEU A 171 6.72 30.57 -12.70
C LEU A 171 6.14 31.98 -12.67
N THR A 172 5.11 32.21 -11.86
CA THR A 172 4.66 33.56 -11.49
C THR A 172 5.28 33.94 -10.15
N GLU A 173 5.79 35.17 -10.03
CA GLU A 173 6.33 35.67 -8.76
C GLU A 173 5.28 35.52 -7.64
N ASN A 174 5.66 34.87 -6.53
CA ASN A 174 4.88 34.60 -5.31
C ASN A 174 3.94 33.38 -5.25
N GLU A 175 3.93 32.46 -6.24
CA GLU A 175 3.12 31.26 -6.11
C GLU A 175 3.83 30.13 -5.34
N ALA A 176 3.23 29.65 -4.25
CA ALA A 176 3.72 28.47 -3.53
C ALA A 176 3.40 27.20 -4.34
N ILE A 177 4.42 26.61 -4.97
CA ILE A 177 4.26 25.47 -5.87
C ILE A 177 4.02 24.19 -5.05
N LYS A 178 2.77 23.73 -5.03
CA LYS A 178 2.39 22.43 -4.48
C LYS A 178 2.13 21.44 -5.61
N LEU A 179 2.77 20.29 -5.49
CA LEU A 179 2.73 19.21 -6.47
C LEU A 179 2.08 17.98 -5.86
N ASN A 180 1.28 17.29 -6.68
CA ASN A 180 0.67 16.02 -6.31
C ASN A 180 1.73 14.91 -6.23
N PRO A 181 1.45 13.79 -5.54
CA PRO A 181 2.40 12.69 -5.39
C PRO A 181 2.87 12.08 -6.72
N ASN A 182 2.06 12.18 -7.77
CA ASN A 182 2.37 11.71 -9.13
C ASN A 182 3.19 12.73 -9.95
N GLN A 183 3.41 13.94 -9.45
CA GLN A 183 4.16 15.02 -10.08
C GLN A 183 5.58 15.11 -9.50
N ASN A 184 6.27 13.98 -9.43
CA ASN A 184 7.59 13.83 -8.81
C ASN A 184 8.77 13.85 -9.81
N ASN A 185 8.48 13.93 -11.11
CA ASN A 185 9.48 14.12 -12.16
C ASN A 185 9.44 15.58 -12.62
N ILE A 186 10.50 16.32 -12.30
CA ILE A 186 10.56 17.77 -12.49
C ILE A 186 11.83 18.11 -13.26
N SER A 187 11.68 18.85 -14.34
CA SER A 187 12.80 19.49 -15.03
C SER A 187 12.74 21.00 -14.90
N PHE A 188 13.89 21.61 -14.65
CA PHE A 188 14.02 23.07 -14.59
C PHE A 188 14.68 23.55 -15.88
N VAL A 189 14.03 24.47 -16.59
CA VAL A 189 14.62 25.16 -17.73
C VAL A 189 15.18 26.49 -17.25
N VAL A 190 16.50 26.63 -17.33
CA VAL A 190 17.24 27.79 -16.84
C VAL A 190 17.84 28.58 -17.99
N SER A 191 18.06 29.87 -17.78
CA SER A 191 18.75 30.71 -18.75
C SER A 191 19.69 31.69 -18.04
N SER A 192 20.64 32.20 -18.81
CA SER A 192 21.62 33.20 -18.39
C SER A 192 21.46 34.40 -19.31
N ASP A 193 21.46 35.63 -18.79
CA ASP A 193 21.37 36.86 -19.60
C ASP A 193 22.73 37.27 -20.23
N SER A 194 23.70 36.36 -20.27
CA SER A 194 24.97 36.50 -20.99
C SER A 194 24.81 36.17 -22.49
N TYR A 195 24.50 37.19 -23.28
CA TYR A 195 24.25 37.09 -24.74
C TYR A 195 25.50 37.02 -25.63
N LEU A 196 26.70 37.28 -25.08
CA LEU A 196 27.95 37.32 -25.87
C LEU A 196 28.33 35.95 -26.44
N ASN A 197 27.90 34.85 -25.79
CA ASN A 197 28.07 33.50 -26.30
C ASN A 197 27.11 32.52 -25.58
N GLU A 198 25.91 32.32 -26.11
CA GLU A 198 24.88 31.48 -25.47
C GLU A 198 25.33 30.01 -25.30
N ASP A 199 26.08 29.47 -26.27
CA ASP A 199 26.54 28.07 -26.31
C ASP A 199 27.66 27.73 -25.29
N ILE A 200 28.18 28.74 -24.57
CA ILE A 200 29.29 28.56 -23.62
C ILE A 200 28.80 28.69 -22.16
N ASN A 201 27.55 29.11 -21.92
CA ASN A 201 27.04 29.24 -20.57
C ASN A 201 26.95 27.86 -19.89
N GLU A 202 27.56 27.73 -18.71
CA GLU A 202 27.50 26.51 -17.91
C GLU A 202 26.72 26.77 -16.62
N PHE A 203 25.97 25.76 -16.16
CA PHE A 203 25.09 25.85 -15.01
C PHE A 203 25.50 24.86 -13.92
N SER A 204 25.43 25.30 -12.68
CA SER A 204 25.60 24.48 -11.48
C SER A 204 24.37 24.65 -10.60
N PHE A 205 23.88 23.54 -10.04
CA PHE A 205 22.62 23.52 -9.29
C PHE A 205 22.76 22.79 -7.96
N SER A 206 21.79 23.03 -7.08
CA SER A 206 21.63 22.36 -5.80
C SER A 206 20.15 22.14 -5.51
N ILE A 207 19.79 20.95 -5.05
CA ILE A 207 18.43 20.62 -4.63
C ILE A 207 18.48 19.91 -3.27
N SER A 208 17.71 20.39 -2.30
CA SER A 208 17.71 19.81 -0.96
C SER A 208 16.41 20.08 -0.21
N LYS A 209 16.12 19.26 0.81
CA LYS A 209 14.97 19.43 1.72
C LYS A 209 15.29 20.27 2.96
N ASP A 210 16.55 20.30 3.35
CA ASP A 210 17.09 20.92 4.56
C ASP A 210 17.78 22.27 4.29
N ASN A 211 17.64 22.81 3.07
CA ASN A 211 18.36 23.99 2.58
C ASN A 211 19.89 23.83 2.52
N SER A 212 20.43 22.61 2.70
CA SER A 212 21.85 22.34 2.45
C SER A 212 22.19 22.69 1.00
N THR A 213 23.40 23.21 0.77
CA THR A 213 23.81 23.71 -0.54
C THR A 213 25.06 22.95 -1.00
N VAL A 214 24.82 21.74 -1.51
CA VAL A 214 25.83 20.95 -2.22
C VAL A 214 25.66 21.21 -3.71
N TRP A 215 26.67 21.82 -4.34
CA TRP A 215 26.64 22.21 -5.75
C TRP A 215 27.05 21.05 -6.67
N SER A 216 26.33 20.88 -7.77
CA SER A 216 26.75 20.02 -8.87
C SER A 216 27.97 20.60 -9.59
N PRO A 217 28.74 19.79 -10.34
CA PRO A 217 29.68 20.33 -11.32
C PRO A 217 28.93 21.19 -12.36
N PHE A 218 29.66 22.11 -12.99
CA PHE A 218 29.14 22.95 -14.06
C PHE A 218 28.89 22.12 -15.33
N GLN A 219 27.75 22.34 -15.97
CA GLN A 219 27.31 21.60 -17.16
C GLN A 219 26.69 22.56 -18.19
N LYS A 220 26.84 22.29 -19.48
CA LYS A 220 26.32 23.13 -20.57
C LYS A 220 24.80 23.01 -20.78
N ASN A 221 24.15 22.01 -20.19
CA ASN A 221 22.72 21.80 -20.36
C ASN A 221 21.91 22.84 -19.58
N ASN A 222 21.00 23.52 -20.28
CA ASN A 222 20.07 24.48 -19.71
C ASN A 222 18.76 23.82 -19.20
N VAL A 223 18.62 22.50 -19.36
CA VAL A 223 17.51 21.70 -18.81
C VAL A 223 18.05 20.73 -17.76
N LEU A 224 17.63 20.92 -16.52
CA LEU A 224 18.10 20.16 -15.36
C LEU A 224 17.01 19.21 -14.89
N ASN A 225 17.23 17.90 -15.04
CA ASN A 225 16.22 16.87 -14.82
C ASN A 225 16.37 16.21 -13.44
N PHE A 226 15.27 16.14 -12.69
CA PHE A 226 15.17 15.44 -11.41
C PHE A 226 14.05 14.40 -11.50
N LEU A 227 14.41 13.14 -11.31
CA LEU A 227 13.50 12.01 -11.40
C LEU A 227 13.18 11.50 -9.99
N GLU A 228 11.93 11.07 -9.81
CA GLU A 228 11.46 10.33 -8.63
C GLU A 228 11.73 11.02 -7.28
N LEU A 229 11.50 12.34 -7.22
CA LEU A 229 11.66 13.09 -5.97
C LEU A 229 10.68 12.58 -4.91
N SER A 230 11.20 12.27 -3.71
CA SER A 230 10.38 11.80 -2.59
C SER A 230 9.56 12.94 -1.99
N PRO A 231 8.37 12.69 -1.43
CA PRO A 231 7.53 13.75 -0.86
C PRO A 231 8.25 14.61 0.19
N GLY A 232 7.92 15.90 0.19
CA GLY A 232 8.52 16.89 1.08
C GLY A 232 8.68 18.27 0.42
N LYS A 233 9.21 19.21 1.20
CA LYS A 233 9.53 20.57 0.76
C LYS A 233 10.95 20.59 0.23
N TYR A 234 11.13 21.20 -0.93
CA TYR A 234 12.41 21.31 -1.61
C TYR A 234 12.73 22.77 -1.92
N THR A 235 14.03 23.08 -1.85
CA THR A 235 14.60 24.33 -2.33
C THR A 235 15.57 23.99 -3.46
N PHE A 236 15.23 24.43 -4.67
CA PHE A 236 16.10 24.37 -5.84
C PHE A 236 16.87 25.69 -5.96
N LYS A 237 18.19 25.60 -6.19
CA LYS A 237 19.08 26.74 -6.39
C LYS A 237 19.92 26.51 -7.65
N VAL A 238 20.10 27.54 -8.46
CA VAL A 238 20.97 27.48 -9.65
C VAL A 238 21.83 28.73 -9.77
N LYS A 239 23.06 28.55 -10.25
CA LYS A 239 23.99 29.61 -10.64
C LYS A 239 24.58 29.27 -12.01
N SER A 240 24.95 30.29 -12.78
CA SER A 240 25.61 30.09 -14.07
C SER A 240 27.01 30.66 -14.07
N GLN A 241 27.85 30.19 -14.98
CA GLN A 241 29.14 30.81 -15.31
C GLN A 241 29.21 31.11 -16.81
N ASN A 242 29.80 32.25 -17.15
CA ASN A 242 29.96 32.71 -18.52
C ASN A 242 31.25 32.15 -19.16
N ALA A 243 31.53 32.53 -20.41
CA ALA A 243 32.73 32.09 -21.14
C ALA A 243 34.06 32.45 -20.45
N GLN A 244 34.06 33.44 -19.55
CA GLN A 244 35.23 33.86 -18.77
C GLN A 244 35.35 33.10 -17.43
N LYS A 245 34.48 32.11 -17.19
CA LYS A 245 34.34 31.40 -15.89
C LYS A 245 33.97 32.34 -14.73
N SER A 246 33.44 33.53 -15.03
CA SER A 246 32.86 34.40 -14.02
C SER A 246 31.47 33.87 -13.65
N ALA A 247 31.15 33.84 -12.35
CA ALA A 247 29.88 33.34 -11.85
C ALA A 247 28.79 34.41 -11.87
N SER A 248 27.52 33.99 -11.94
CA SER A 248 26.37 34.89 -11.90
C SER A 248 26.32 35.67 -10.59
N GLN A 249 25.83 36.92 -10.64
CA GLN A 249 25.70 37.78 -9.45
C GLN A 249 24.63 37.25 -8.49
N ASN A 250 23.54 36.74 -9.04
CA ASN A 250 22.45 36.16 -8.28
C ASN A 250 22.48 34.62 -8.34
N ILE A 251 21.84 34.02 -7.35
CA ILE A 251 21.44 32.60 -7.37
C ILE A 251 19.93 32.61 -7.55
N ALA A 252 19.43 31.98 -8.61
CA ALA A 252 17.98 31.82 -8.76
C ALA A 252 17.50 30.68 -7.86
N ILE A 253 16.43 30.94 -7.10
CA ILE A 253 15.88 30.03 -6.09
C ILE A 253 14.41 29.73 -6.43
N CYS A 254 14.04 28.45 -6.38
CA CYS A 254 12.65 28.01 -6.52
C CYS A 254 12.30 27.06 -5.38
N GLN A 255 11.23 27.37 -4.63
CA GLN A 255 10.72 26.53 -3.55
C GLN A 255 9.44 25.80 -4.01
N PHE A 256 9.37 24.50 -3.75
CA PHE A 256 8.20 23.69 -4.09
C PHE A 256 7.99 22.55 -3.08
N GLU A 257 6.78 22.02 -3.00
CA GLU A 257 6.39 20.96 -2.08
C GLU A 257 5.71 19.81 -2.84
N ILE A 258 6.22 18.59 -2.71
CA ILE A 258 5.58 17.38 -3.21
C ILE A 258 4.77 16.77 -2.06
N LEU A 259 3.45 16.69 -2.23
CA LEU A 259 2.56 16.12 -1.22
C LEU A 259 2.74 14.60 -1.11
N PRO A 260 2.64 14.03 0.10
CA PRO A 260 2.70 12.58 0.29
C PRO A 260 1.46 11.90 -0.32
N ALA A 261 1.64 10.70 -0.88
CA ALA A 261 0.52 9.90 -1.35
C ALA A 261 -0.38 9.47 -0.20
N PHE A 262 -1.67 9.20 -0.47
CA PHE A 262 -2.63 8.86 0.59
C PHE A 262 -2.18 7.63 1.41
N TRP A 263 -1.52 6.65 0.78
CA TRP A 263 -1.04 5.45 1.47
C TRP A 263 0.22 5.68 2.34
N GLN A 264 0.88 6.84 2.20
CA GLN A 264 2.02 7.24 3.02
C GLN A 264 1.60 8.12 4.20
N THR A 265 0.32 8.46 4.31
CA THR A 265 -0.20 9.26 5.42
C THR A 265 -0.30 8.42 6.70
N THR A 266 -0.11 9.07 7.85
CA THR A 266 -0.13 8.41 9.18
C THR A 266 -1.46 7.74 9.47
N TRP A 267 -2.58 8.39 9.13
CA TRP A 267 -3.91 7.82 9.38
C TRP A 267 -4.14 6.55 8.56
N PHE A 268 -3.65 6.49 7.32
CA PHE A 268 -3.79 5.30 6.48
C PHE A 268 -2.96 4.13 7.03
N LEU A 269 -1.72 4.40 7.46
CA LEU A 269 -0.86 3.40 8.10
C LEU A 269 -1.49 2.86 9.40
N VAL A 270 -2.11 3.73 10.20
CA VAL A 270 -2.86 3.31 11.40
C VAL A 270 -4.05 2.43 11.02
N LEU A 271 -4.81 2.81 9.99
CA LEU A 271 -5.95 2.03 9.50
C LEU A 271 -5.54 0.66 8.97
N LEU A 272 -4.39 0.58 8.29
CA LEU A 272 -3.80 -0.66 7.79
C LEU A 272 -3.50 -1.66 8.92
N ILE A 273 -3.16 -1.18 10.12
CA ILE A 273 -2.91 -2.01 11.31
C ILE A 273 -4.21 -2.33 12.06
N LEU A 274 -5.13 -1.37 12.17
CA LEU A 274 -6.39 -1.55 12.91
C LEU A 274 -7.36 -2.53 12.23
N LEU A 275 -7.42 -2.52 10.90
CA LEU A 275 -8.32 -3.37 10.13
C LEU A 275 -8.07 -4.88 10.38
N PRO A 276 -6.84 -5.42 10.26
CA PRO A 276 -6.57 -6.83 10.59
C PRO A 276 -6.76 -7.14 12.08
N LEU A 277 -6.41 -6.23 13.00
CA LEU A 277 -6.68 -6.41 14.44
C LEU A 277 -8.18 -6.55 14.72
N SER A 278 -9.02 -5.74 14.07
CA SER A 278 -10.47 -5.81 14.18
C SER A 278 -11.03 -7.14 13.67
N ILE A 279 -10.53 -7.62 12.52
CA ILE A 279 -10.91 -8.93 11.97
C ILE A 279 -10.54 -10.05 12.94
N ILE A 280 -9.32 -10.05 13.46
CA ILE A 280 -8.85 -11.03 14.45
C ILE A 280 -9.76 -11.00 15.69
N TYR A 281 -10.03 -9.81 16.22
CA TYR A 281 -10.93 -9.63 17.36
C TYR A 281 -12.33 -10.20 17.10
N LEU A 282 -12.92 -9.94 15.93
CA LEU A 282 -14.24 -10.47 15.56
C LEU A 282 -14.25 -12.00 15.48
N ILE A 283 -13.20 -12.61 14.94
CA ILE A 283 -13.04 -14.07 14.89
C ILE A 283 -12.98 -14.65 16.31
N PHE A 284 -12.14 -14.08 17.18
CA PHE A 284 -12.03 -14.52 18.57
C PHE A 284 -13.35 -14.35 19.33
N ARG A 285 -14.03 -13.22 19.16
CA ARG A 285 -15.33 -12.94 19.77
C ARG A 285 -16.38 -13.98 19.36
N ASN A 286 -16.46 -14.29 18.07
CA ASN A 286 -17.42 -15.29 17.57
C ASN A 286 -17.12 -16.69 18.13
N ARG A 287 -15.84 -17.10 18.16
CA ARG A 287 -15.44 -18.36 18.78
C ARG A 287 -15.80 -18.44 20.25
N PHE A 288 -15.53 -17.37 21.00
CA PHE A 288 -15.88 -17.30 22.41
C PHE A 288 -17.39 -17.44 22.65
N LEU A 289 -18.22 -16.76 21.85
CA LEU A 289 -19.67 -16.88 21.94
C LEU A 289 -20.17 -18.29 21.60
N GLN A 290 -19.57 -18.97 20.63
CA GLN A 290 -19.92 -20.36 20.31
C GLN A 290 -19.59 -21.32 21.45
N LEU A 291 -18.40 -21.19 22.04
CA LEU A 291 -17.99 -22.00 23.20
C LEU A 291 -18.94 -21.80 24.38
N LYS A 292 -19.32 -20.54 24.65
CA LYS A 292 -20.25 -20.21 25.72
C LYS A 292 -21.63 -20.86 25.50
N LYS A 293 -22.17 -20.81 24.27
CA LYS A 293 -23.43 -21.47 23.91
C LYS A 293 -23.37 -22.98 24.13
N LEU A 294 -22.29 -23.62 23.68
CA LEU A 294 -22.10 -25.06 23.84
C LEU A 294 -22.05 -25.46 25.33
N GLN A 295 -21.37 -24.67 26.14
CA GLN A 295 -21.30 -24.90 27.59
C GLN A 295 -22.65 -24.75 28.26
N THR A 296 -23.47 -23.77 27.86
CA THR A 296 -24.85 -23.62 28.37
C THR A 296 -25.70 -24.83 28.04
N VAL A 297 -25.67 -25.33 26.79
CA VAL A 297 -26.42 -26.53 26.39
C VAL A 297 -25.97 -27.75 27.20
N ARG A 298 -24.65 -27.96 27.34
CA ARG A 298 -24.10 -29.06 28.14
C ARG A 298 -24.57 -29.00 29.60
N ASN A 299 -24.52 -27.82 30.21
CA ASN A 299 -24.96 -27.63 31.59
C ASN A 299 -26.46 -27.87 31.75
N ASN A 300 -27.28 -27.42 30.80
CA ASN A 300 -28.73 -27.66 30.82
C ASN A 300 -29.05 -29.16 30.73
N ILE A 301 -28.39 -29.90 29.83
CA ILE A 301 -28.55 -31.36 29.72
C ILE A 301 -28.13 -32.05 31.02
N SER A 302 -26.96 -31.69 31.58
CA SER A 302 -26.50 -32.27 32.84
C SER A 302 -27.46 -32.00 34.00
N ARG A 303 -28.07 -30.81 34.05
CA ARG A 303 -29.08 -30.48 35.07
C ARG A 303 -30.36 -31.28 34.88
N ASP A 304 -30.92 -31.30 33.66
CA ASP A 304 -32.15 -32.05 33.35
C ASP A 304 -31.97 -33.55 33.66
N LEU A 305 -30.79 -34.12 33.35
CA LEU A 305 -30.44 -35.49 33.71
C LEU A 305 -30.32 -35.68 35.22
N HIS A 306 -29.63 -34.79 35.93
CA HIS A 306 -29.43 -34.92 37.38
C HIS A 306 -30.76 -34.85 38.15
N ASP A 307 -31.65 -33.94 37.75
CA ASP A 307 -32.95 -33.77 38.40
C ASP A 307 -33.87 -34.98 38.16
N GLN A 308 -33.95 -35.48 36.91
CA GLN A 308 -34.79 -36.63 36.56
C GLN A 308 -34.23 -37.95 37.13
N LEU A 309 -32.95 -38.25 36.90
CA LEU A 309 -32.33 -39.46 37.42
C LEU A 309 -32.28 -39.46 38.95
N GLY A 310 -31.96 -38.32 39.57
CA GLY A 310 -31.88 -38.20 41.02
C GLY A 310 -33.20 -38.56 41.68
N SER A 311 -34.30 -37.98 41.20
CA SER A 311 -35.63 -38.25 41.77
C SER A 311 -36.10 -39.70 41.56
N SER A 312 -35.89 -40.28 40.37
CA SER A 312 -36.26 -41.67 40.08
C SER A 312 -35.42 -42.67 40.87
N ILE A 313 -34.09 -42.48 40.94
CA ILE A 313 -33.19 -43.37 41.68
C ILE A 313 -33.49 -43.32 43.18
N SER A 314 -33.73 -42.14 43.75
CA SER A 314 -34.14 -42.02 45.15
C SER A 314 -35.46 -42.73 45.42
N SER A 315 -36.43 -42.61 44.51
CA SER A 315 -37.75 -43.28 44.62
C SER A 315 -37.61 -44.80 44.56
N ILE A 316 -36.83 -45.32 43.60
CA ILE A 316 -36.55 -46.76 43.47
C ILE A 316 -35.84 -47.28 44.73
N SER A 317 -34.83 -46.56 45.23
CA SER A 317 -34.10 -46.93 46.44
C SER A 317 -35.02 -47.00 47.67
N MET A 318 -35.88 -45.99 47.84
CA MET A 318 -36.86 -45.95 48.93
C MET A 318 -37.85 -47.10 48.85
N LEU A 319 -38.48 -47.32 47.68
CA LEU A 319 -39.44 -48.40 47.47
C LEU A 319 -38.79 -49.78 47.65
N SER A 320 -37.55 -49.95 47.19
CA SER A 320 -36.78 -51.18 47.36
C SER A 320 -36.50 -51.45 48.85
N ASN A 321 -36.14 -50.44 49.63
CA ASN A 321 -35.94 -50.58 51.07
C ASN A 321 -37.24 -50.94 51.80
N ILE A 322 -38.37 -50.34 51.41
CA ILE A 322 -39.68 -50.68 51.98
C ILE A 322 -40.07 -52.13 51.64
N ALA A 323 -39.80 -52.58 50.41
CA ALA A 323 -40.08 -53.95 49.97
C ALA A 323 -39.26 -54.99 50.76
N LEU A 324 -37.99 -54.67 51.06
CA LEU A 324 -37.12 -55.54 51.87
C LEU A 324 -37.64 -55.70 53.32
N VAL A 325 -38.25 -54.66 53.89
CA VAL A 325 -38.79 -54.67 55.26
C VAL A 325 -40.17 -55.35 55.35
N LYS A 326 -40.99 -55.30 54.29
CA LYS A 326 -42.37 -55.86 54.28
C LYS A 326 -42.46 -57.33 53.83
N THR A 327 -41.45 -58.14 54.12
CA THR A 327 -41.25 -59.49 53.55
C THR A 327 -42.36 -60.52 53.85
N ASN A 328 -43.20 -60.28 54.87
CA ASN A 328 -44.30 -61.20 55.28
C ASN A 328 -45.69 -60.88 54.66
N GLN A 329 -45.81 -59.84 53.84
CA GLN A 329 -47.07 -59.48 53.16
C GLN A 329 -46.87 -59.56 51.65
N GLN A 330 -47.04 -60.76 51.10
CA GLN A 330 -46.70 -61.06 49.70
C GLN A 330 -47.40 -60.14 48.70
N GLU A 331 -48.67 -59.78 48.94
CA GLU A 331 -49.43 -58.86 48.09
C GLU A 331 -48.87 -57.41 48.13
N SER A 332 -48.40 -56.95 49.31
CA SER A 332 -47.79 -55.62 49.46
C SER A 332 -46.40 -55.54 48.83
N THR A 333 -45.62 -56.63 48.84
CA THR A 333 -44.28 -56.68 48.24
C THR A 333 -44.37 -56.70 46.72
N THR A 334 -45.31 -57.45 46.15
CA THR A 334 -45.56 -57.46 44.70
C THR A 334 -45.93 -56.06 44.19
N GLN A 335 -46.82 -55.35 44.90
CA GLN A 335 -47.18 -53.96 44.55
C GLN A 335 -45.99 -52.99 44.58
N LEU A 336 -45.07 -53.15 45.54
CA LEU A 336 -43.86 -52.31 45.61
C LEU A 336 -42.87 -52.62 44.48
N LEU A 337 -42.71 -53.90 44.10
CA LEU A 337 -41.89 -54.31 42.96
C LEU A 337 -42.47 -53.81 41.63
N GLU A 338 -43.79 -53.84 41.47
CA GLU A 338 -44.48 -53.22 40.32
C GLU A 338 -44.24 -51.71 40.27
N GLN A 339 -44.31 -51.01 41.41
CA GLN A 339 -43.99 -49.58 41.48
C GLN A 339 -42.52 -49.27 41.14
N ILE A 340 -41.57 -50.11 41.58
CA ILE A 340 -40.16 -49.98 41.21
C ILE A 340 -39.98 -50.18 39.70
N SER A 341 -40.54 -51.24 39.14
CA SER A 341 -40.48 -51.52 37.70
C SER A 341 -41.05 -50.36 36.89
N LYS A 342 -42.22 -49.86 37.30
CA LYS A 342 -42.85 -48.68 36.69
C LYS A 342 -41.97 -47.43 36.77
N THR A 343 -41.39 -47.13 37.94
CA THR A 343 -40.52 -45.97 38.14
C THR A 343 -39.25 -46.06 37.28
N ALA A 344 -38.68 -47.26 37.12
CA ALA A 344 -37.52 -47.48 36.26
C ALA A 344 -37.86 -47.30 34.77
N LEU A 345 -39.03 -47.75 34.34
CA LEU A 345 -39.53 -47.57 32.98
C LEU A 345 -39.78 -46.09 32.67
N GLU A 346 -40.43 -45.38 33.59
CA GLU A 346 -40.67 -43.93 33.49
C GLU A 346 -39.35 -43.13 33.47
N ALA A 347 -38.33 -43.56 34.22
CA ALA A 347 -37.01 -42.94 34.19
C ALA A 347 -36.30 -43.15 32.84
N GLY A 348 -36.39 -44.35 32.26
CA GLY A 348 -35.86 -44.66 30.94
C GLY A 348 -36.50 -43.80 29.85
N GLU A 349 -37.83 -43.73 29.84
CA GLU A 349 -38.56 -42.85 28.91
C GLU A 349 -38.18 -41.37 29.07
N SER A 350 -37.98 -40.91 30.30
CA SER A 350 -37.59 -39.52 30.56
C SER A 350 -36.20 -39.19 30.03
N ILE A 351 -35.26 -40.13 30.10
CA ILE A 351 -33.91 -39.99 29.50
C ILE A 351 -34.03 -39.91 27.98
N ASP A 352 -34.82 -40.80 27.37
CA ASP A 352 -35.03 -40.78 25.92
C ASP A 352 -35.68 -39.47 25.46
N ASP A 353 -36.63 -38.95 26.23
CA ASP A 353 -37.26 -37.66 25.97
C ASP A 353 -36.26 -36.49 26.13
N ILE A 354 -35.31 -36.55 27.09
CA ILE A 354 -34.22 -35.56 27.23
C ILE A 354 -33.24 -35.64 26.05
N ILE A 355 -32.79 -36.84 25.67
CA ILE A 355 -31.86 -37.05 24.56
C ILE A 355 -32.51 -36.57 23.25
N TRP A 356 -33.75 -36.95 23.01
CA TRP A 356 -34.49 -36.55 21.81
C TRP A 356 -34.71 -35.04 21.77
N SER A 357 -35.17 -34.43 22.87
CA SER A 357 -35.46 -32.99 22.92
C SER A 357 -34.22 -32.10 22.85
N ASN A 358 -33.02 -32.63 23.07
CA ASN A 358 -31.75 -31.89 22.96
C ASN A 358 -30.93 -32.25 21.71
N ASN A 359 -31.42 -33.14 20.84
CA ASN A 359 -30.70 -33.55 19.64
C ASN A 359 -31.11 -32.67 18.43
N PRO A 360 -30.20 -31.85 17.86
CA PRO A 360 -30.51 -30.94 16.76
C PRO A 360 -30.93 -31.64 15.47
N LYS A 361 -30.61 -32.93 15.30
CA LYS A 361 -30.98 -33.71 14.11
C LYS A 361 -32.50 -33.85 13.95
N PHE A 362 -33.27 -33.62 15.02
CA PHE A 362 -34.72 -33.71 15.01
C PHE A 362 -35.41 -32.33 15.00
N ASP A 363 -34.68 -31.24 14.70
CA ASP A 363 -35.21 -29.86 14.72
C ASP A 363 -36.10 -29.52 13.50
N ASN A 364 -36.41 -30.51 12.65
CA ASN A 364 -37.35 -30.35 11.53
C ASN A 364 -38.75 -30.88 11.88
N PHE A 365 -39.76 -30.39 11.15
CA PHE A 365 -41.16 -30.74 11.37
C PHE A 365 -41.42 -32.24 11.13
N ASP A 366 -40.81 -32.81 10.09
CA ASP A 366 -41.01 -34.21 9.72
C ASP A 366 -40.60 -35.17 10.84
N ALA A 367 -39.44 -34.95 11.47
CA ALA A 367 -38.96 -35.77 12.56
C ALA A 367 -39.83 -35.62 13.83
N THR A 368 -40.29 -34.39 14.11
CA THR A 368 -41.16 -34.09 15.25
C THR A 368 -42.51 -34.79 15.09
N PHE A 369 -43.17 -34.58 13.96
CA PHE A 369 -44.45 -35.20 13.66
C PHE A 369 -44.36 -36.71 13.50
N SER A 370 -43.27 -37.24 12.94
CA SER A 370 -43.04 -38.68 12.90
C SER A 370 -42.91 -39.28 14.30
N ARG A 371 -42.18 -38.62 15.21
CA ARG A 371 -42.08 -39.06 16.61
C ARG A 371 -43.43 -39.02 17.30
N ILE A 372 -44.18 -37.92 17.18
CA ILE A 372 -45.53 -37.80 17.76
C ILE A 372 -46.44 -38.89 17.18
N ARG A 373 -46.45 -39.09 15.86
CA ARG A 373 -47.24 -40.14 15.21
C ARG A 373 -46.92 -41.50 15.79
N ASN A 374 -45.64 -41.89 15.83
CA ASN A 374 -45.22 -43.18 16.32
C ASN A 374 -45.62 -43.40 17.79
N THR A 375 -45.37 -42.42 18.65
CA THR A 375 -45.71 -42.52 20.09
C THR A 375 -47.22 -42.57 20.31
N VAL A 376 -48.01 -41.75 19.59
CA VAL A 376 -49.47 -41.73 19.72
C VAL A 376 -50.07 -43.04 19.18
N SER A 377 -49.59 -43.51 18.03
CA SER A 377 -49.97 -44.78 17.45
C SER A 377 -49.73 -45.93 18.42
N GLU A 378 -48.51 -46.03 18.96
CA GLU A 378 -48.14 -47.08 19.92
C GLU A 378 -49.05 -47.10 21.17
N LEU A 379 -49.35 -45.93 21.75
CA LEU A 379 -50.23 -45.81 22.92
C LEU A 379 -51.68 -46.22 22.63
N LEU A 380 -52.23 -45.77 21.49
CA LEU A 380 -53.64 -46.00 21.14
C LEU A 380 -53.87 -47.40 20.58
N ASP A 381 -52.93 -47.94 19.80
CA ASP A 381 -52.95 -49.32 19.29
C ASP A 381 -52.88 -50.32 20.45
N ALA A 382 -52.01 -50.10 21.44
CA ALA A 382 -51.93 -50.92 22.65
C ALA A 382 -53.24 -50.93 23.45
N SER A 383 -54.08 -49.90 23.29
CA SER A 383 -55.37 -49.74 23.98
C SER A 383 -56.57 -50.15 23.11
N GLY A 384 -56.34 -50.60 21.87
CA GLY A 384 -57.40 -51.01 20.94
C GLY A 384 -58.30 -49.86 20.44
N ILE A 385 -57.80 -48.63 20.44
CA ILE A 385 -58.56 -47.42 20.09
C ILE A 385 -58.27 -47.05 18.62
N ASN A 386 -59.31 -46.82 17.82
CA ASN A 386 -59.10 -46.33 16.45
C ASN A 386 -58.75 -44.85 16.46
N TYR A 387 -57.86 -44.40 15.57
CA TYR A 387 -57.45 -43.00 15.53
C TYR A 387 -57.25 -42.44 14.13
N GLU A 388 -57.43 -41.12 14.02
CA GLU A 388 -57.10 -40.33 12.84
C GLU A 388 -56.12 -39.22 13.23
N ILE A 389 -54.94 -39.21 12.60
CA ILE A 389 -53.88 -38.22 12.85
C ILE A 389 -53.65 -37.35 11.61
N LYS A 390 -54.03 -36.07 11.71
CA LYS A 390 -53.86 -35.06 10.65
C LYS A 390 -52.77 -34.06 11.04
N PHE A 391 -51.72 -34.00 10.24
CA PHE A 391 -50.64 -33.05 10.39
C PHE A 391 -50.55 -32.17 9.14
N PRO A 392 -50.09 -30.91 9.29
CA PRO A 392 -49.95 -30.03 8.16
C PRO A 392 -48.77 -30.51 7.31
N ASN A 393 -48.91 -30.44 5.97
CA ASN A 393 -47.82 -30.78 5.07
C ASN A 393 -46.88 -29.58 4.95
N LEU A 394 -45.91 -29.48 5.88
CA LEU A 394 -44.95 -28.39 5.95
C LEU A 394 -43.56 -28.90 5.66
N HIS A 395 -43.07 -28.61 4.46
CA HIS A 395 -41.66 -28.81 4.13
C HIS A 395 -40.87 -27.55 4.53
N GLN A 396 -39.71 -27.74 5.19
CA GLN A 396 -38.66 -26.73 5.41
C GLN A 396 -38.83 -25.70 6.54
N GLN A 397 -39.85 -25.78 7.39
CA GLN A 397 -39.87 -24.98 8.62
C GLN A 397 -39.06 -25.65 9.75
N HIS A 398 -38.57 -24.87 10.71
CA HIS A 398 -37.89 -25.36 11.92
C HIS A 398 -38.69 -24.97 13.16
N PHE A 399 -38.96 -25.91 14.05
CA PHE A 399 -39.52 -25.59 15.36
C PHE A 399 -38.43 -25.02 16.26
N ASP A 400 -38.78 -24.03 17.09
CA ASP A 400 -37.96 -23.74 18.27
C ASP A 400 -37.90 -24.99 19.15
N THR A 401 -36.74 -25.28 19.74
CA THR A 401 -36.48 -26.49 20.53
C THR A 401 -37.51 -26.65 21.66
N GLN A 402 -37.94 -25.53 22.25
CA GLN A 402 -38.96 -25.50 23.30
C GLN A 402 -40.35 -25.91 22.77
N LEU A 403 -40.78 -25.30 21.65
CA LEU A 403 -42.08 -25.60 21.02
C LEU A 403 -42.19 -27.06 20.61
N ARG A 404 -41.13 -27.62 20.04
CA ARG A 404 -41.07 -29.05 19.70
C ARG A 404 -41.29 -29.94 20.93
N ARG A 405 -40.51 -29.71 21.99
CA ARG A 405 -40.55 -30.49 23.23
C ARG A 405 -41.94 -30.42 23.85
N ASP A 406 -42.52 -29.22 23.92
CA ASP A 406 -43.83 -29.02 24.52
C ASP A 406 -44.95 -29.63 23.68
N LEU A 407 -44.90 -29.50 22.35
CA LEU A 407 -45.88 -30.11 21.46
C LEU A 407 -45.90 -31.64 21.58
N TYR A 408 -44.71 -32.27 21.61
CA TYR A 408 -44.58 -33.70 21.84
C TYR A 408 -45.17 -34.12 23.20
N LEU A 409 -44.82 -33.41 24.28
CA LEU A 409 -45.29 -33.75 25.62
C LEU A 409 -46.80 -33.49 25.80
N LEU A 410 -47.37 -32.46 25.18
CA LEU A 410 -48.81 -32.22 25.14
C LEU A 410 -49.55 -33.38 24.47
N CYS A 411 -49.06 -33.84 23.31
CA CYS A 411 -49.66 -34.97 22.59
C CYS A 411 -49.53 -36.28 23.39
N LYS A 412 -48.33 -36.56 23.92
CA LYS A 412 -48.05 -37.76 24.73
C LYS A 412 -48.95 -37.80 25.96
N GLU A 413 -49.02 -36.72 26.73
CA GLU A 413 -49.84 -36.63 27.95
C GLU A 413 -51.34 -36.78 27.66
N ALA A 414 -51.86 -36.07 26.65
CA ALA A 414 -53.27 -36.16 26.27
C ALA A 414 -53.65 -37.58 25.82
N CYS A 415 -52.84 -38.19 24.95
CA CYS A 415 -53.11 -39.56 24.46
C CYS A 415 -52.91 -40.61 25.55
N THR A 416 -51.98 -40.41 26.49
CA THR A 416 -51.82 -41.27 27.67
C THR A 416 -53.06 -41.22 28.56
N ASN A 417 -53.63 -40.03 28.77
CA ASN A 417 -54.87 -39.87 29.54
C ASN A 417 -56.06 -40.54 28.86
N ILE A 418 -56.16 -40.43 27.52
CA ILE A 418 -57.17 -41.12 26.73
C ILE A 418 -57.01 -42.65 26.88
N ALA A 419 -55.81 -43.18 26.61
CA ALA A 419 -55.51 -44.61 26.68
C ALA A 419 -55.83 -45.21 28.05
N LYS A 420 -55.50 -44.49 29.14
CA LYS A 420 -55.68 -45.00 30.52
C LYS A 420 -57.09 -44.84 31.07
N TYR A 421 -57.85 -43.84 30.66
CA TYR A 421 -59.05 -43.42 31.40
C TYR A 421 -60.32 -43.24 30.56
N SER A 422 -60.22 -43.00 29.25
CA SER A 422 -61.39 -42.59 28.46
C SER A 422 -62.31 -43.75 28.07
N ALA A 423 -61.80 -44.97 27.94
CA ALA A 423 -62.48 -46.07 27.25
C ALA A 423 -63.05 -45.67 25.86
N ALA A 424 -62.41 -44.70 25.19
CA ALA A 424 -62.79 -44.23 23.87
C ALA A 424 -62.62 -45.32 22.81
N LYS A 425 -63.43 -45.24 21.75
CA LYS A 425 -63.34 -46.09 20.56
C LYS A 425 -62.67 -45.38 19.40
N LYS A 426 -62.75 -44.04 19.38
CA LYS A 426 -62.23 -43.19 18.32
C LYS A 426 -61.57 -41.95 18.89
N VAL A 427 -60.38 -41.64 18.37
CA VAL A 427 -59.62 -40.43 18.69
C VAL A 427 -59.26 -39.69 17.41
N GLN A 428 -59.39 -38.38 17.42
CA GLN A 428 -58.92 -37.51 16.34
C GLN A 428 -57.87 -36.55 16.90
N LEU A 429 -56.66 -36.58 16.32
CA LEU A 429 -55.59 -35.65 16.63
C LEU A 429 -55.28 -34.84 15.38
N THR A 430 -55.43 -33.53 15.47
CA THR A 430 -55.15 -32.60 14.37
C THR A 430 -54.22 -31.51 14.84
N ILE A 431 -53.18 -31.25 14.05
CA ILE A 431 -52.31 -30.07 14.20
C ILE A 431 -52.49 -29.22 12.95
N GLU A 432 -52.78 -27.94 13.15
CA GLU A 432 -52.86 -26.94 12.09
C GLU A 432 -51.89 -25.82 12.37
N MET A 433 -51.26 -25.34 11.30
CA MET A 433 -50.32 -24.23 11.37
C MET A 433 -50.97 -23.03 10.70
N GLN A 434 -51.14 -21.97 11.48
CA GLN A 434 -51.65 -20.69 11.04
C GLN A 434 -50.53 -19.65 11.08
N PRO A 435 -50.67 -18.53 10.36
CA PRO A 435 -49.66 -17.48 10.20
C PRO A 435 -48.86 -17.10 11.46
N HIS A 436 -49.44 -17.15 12.65
CA HIS A 436 -48.79 -16.73 13.90
C HIS A 436 -49.06 -17.68 15.06
N GLN A 437 -49.64 -18.85 14.80
CA GLN A 437 -50.07 -19.76 15.85
C GLN A 437 -50.16 -21.21 15.37
N LEU A 438 -49.88 -22.13 16.27
CA LEU A 438 -50.12 -23.56 16.11
C LEU A 438 -51.38 -23.93 16.87
N LEU A 439 -52.32 -24.55 16.17
CA LEU A 439 -53.55 -25.09 16.75
C LEU A 439 -53.42 -26.60 16.86
N LEU A 440 -53.52 -27.12 18.08
CA LEU A 440 -53.59 -28.54 18.38
C LEU A 440 -55.00 -28.86 18.87
N SER A 441 -55.67 -29.81 18.23
CA SER A 441 -56.95 -30.35 18.68
C SER A 441 -56.85 -31.86 18.89
N ILE A 442 -57.29 -32.32 20.06
CA ILE A 442 -57.37 -33.74 20.41
C ILE A 442 -58.80 -34.01 20.88
N ILE A 443 -59.49 -34.93 20.21
CA ILE A 443 -60.91 -35.22 20.44
C ILE A 443 -61.07 -36.73 20.63
N ASP A 444 -61.73 -37.17 21.70
CA ASP A 444 -62.11 -38.56 21.94
C ASP A 444 -63.62 -38.71 22.16
N ASP A 445 -64.14 -39.91 21.89
CA ASP A 445 -65.54 -40.31 22.11
C ASP A 445 -65.72 -41.15 23.39
N GLY A 446 -64.85 -40.95 24.39
CA GLY A 446 -64.83 -41.73 25.62
C GLY A 446 -65.89 -41.33 26.63
N THR A 447 -65.67 -41.74 27.88
CA THR A 447 -66.59 -41.54 29.01
C THR A 447 -66.61 -40.12 29.55
N GLY A 448 -65.71 -39.24 29.11
CA GLY A 448 -65.57 -37.87 29.61
C GLY A 448 -65.29 -37.78 31.12
N PHE A 449 -65.12 -36.58 31.63
CA PHE A 449 -64.89 -36.32 33.05
C PHE A 449 -65.33 -34.92 33.49
N ASP A 450 -65.48 -34.74 34.80
CA ASP A 450 -65.73 -33.45 35.41
C ASP A 450 -64.42 -32.63 35.46
N VAL A 451 -64.35 -31.59 34.62
CA VAL A 451 -63.15 -30.74 34.47
C VAL A 451 -62.79 -30.02 35.76
N GLU A 452 -63.77 -29.51 36.52
CA GLU A 452 -63.49 -28.78 37.77
C GLU A 452 -62.94 -29.70 38.85
N LYS A 453 -63.46 -30.94 38.95
CA LYS A 453 -62.90 -31.94 39.87
C LYS A 453 -61.49 -32.36 39.47
N ALA A 454 -61.23 -32.52 38.18
CA ALA A 454 -59.89 -32.87 37.70
C ALA A 454 -58.85 -31.77 37.99
N LEU A 455 -59.25 -30.50 37.95
CA LEU A 455 -58.40 -29.36 38.32
C LEU A 455 -58.08 -29.31 39.81
N ASN A 456 -58.98 -29.79 40.67
CA ASN A 456 -58.82 -29.74 42.13
C ASN A 456 -58.28 -31.04 42.74
N GLY A 457 -58.24 -32.14 41.97
CA GLY A 457 -57.77 -33.44 42.44
C GLY A 457 -56.25 -33.61 42.49
N ASP A 458 -55.81 -34.76 43.02
CA ASP A 458 -54.40 -35.16 43.13
C ASP A 458 -53.76 -35.58 41.80
N ARG A 459 -54.55 -35.72 40.73
CA ARG A 459 -54.04 -36.12 39.41
C ARG A 459 -53.50 -34.91 38.66
N ASN A 460 -52.21 -34.94 38.35
CA ASN A 460 -51.50 -33.79 37.78
C ASN A 460 -51.62 -33.66 36.25
N GLY A 461 -52.20 -34.62 35.53
CA GLY A 461 -52.20 -34.63 34.05
C GLY A 461 -52.84 -33.39 33.41
N VAL A 462 -54.06 -33.03 33.84
CA VAL A 462 -54.77 -31.84 33.34
C VAL A 462 -54.04 -30.54 33.73
N LYS A 463 -53.52 -30.47 34.97
CA LYS A 463 -52.72 -29.33 35.44
C LYS A 463 -51.46 -29.13 34.60
N ASN A 464 -50.77 -30.21 34.25
CA ASN A 464 -49.57 -30.19 33.43
C ASN A 464 -49.85 -29.70 32.00
N LEU A 465 -50.95 -30.15 31.38
CA LEU A 465 -51.38 -29.67 30.07
C LEU A 465 -51.64 -28.15 30.10
N ILE A 466 -52.33 -27.67 31.13
CA ILE A 466 -52.67 -26.26 31.29
C ILE A 466 -51.43 -25.40 31.52
N GLN A 467 -50.60 -25.78 32.49
CA GLN A 467 -49.37 -25.06 32.82
C GLN A 467 -48.45 -24.95 31.61
N ARG A 468 -48.35 -26.01 30.81
CA ARG A 468 -47.50 -26.04 29.61
C ARG A 468 -48.04 -25.13 28.52
N ALA A 469 -49.33 -25.18 28.21
CA ALA A 469 -49.94 -24.28 27.22
C ALA A 469 -49.82 -22.80 27.65
N GLN A 470 -50.06 -22.50 28.94
CA GLN A 470 -49.99 -21.15 29.49
C GLN A 470 -48.56 -20.62 29.70
N SER A 471 -47.53 -21.48 29.60
CA SER A 471 -46.13 -21.03 29.63
C SER A 471 -45.75 -20.17 28.42
N TYR A 472 -46.53 -20.24 27.34
CA TYR A 472 -46.41 -19.40 26.16
C TYR A 472 -47.15 -18.08 26.38
N LYS A 473 -46.51 -16.95 26.05
CA LYS A 473 -47.16 -15.64 26.10
C LYS A 473 -48.34 -15.61 25.12
N ASN A 474 -49.57 -15.49 25.63
CA ASN A 474 -50.84 -15.64 24.89
C ASN A 474 -51.18 -17.08 24.46
N GLY A 475 -50.53 -18.08 25.04
CA GLY A 475 -50.94 -19.48 24.89
C GLY A 475 -52.24 -19.73 25.64
N SER A 476 -53.14 -20.49 25.03
CA SER A 476 -54.43 -20.82 25.62
C SER A 476 -54.76 -22.29 25.44
N ILE A 477 -55.50 -22.84 26.39
CA ILE A 477 -56.04 -24.19 26.33
C ILE A 477 -57.51 -24.14 26.71
N LYS A 478 -58.33 -24.92 26.00
CA LYS A 478 -59.73 -25.15 26.31
C LYS A 478 -59.96 -26.65 26.37
N ILE A 479 -60.52 -27.13 27.47
CA ILE A 479 -60.87 -28.54 27.68
C ILE A 479 -62.38 -28.58 27.88
N ASP A 480 -63.08 -29.13 26.91
CA ASP A 480 -64.51 -29.38 26.98
C ASP A 480 -64.71 -30.89 27.17
N SER A 481 -65.15 -31.32 28.36
CA SER A 481 -65.42 -32.73 28.67
C SER A 481 -66.80 -32.87 29.28
N GLU A 482 -67.58 -33.83 28.77
CA GLU A 482 -68.91 -34.14 29.28
C GLU A 482 -69.01 -35.65 29.57
N ILE A 483 -69.51 -35.98 30.75
CA ILE A 483 -69.64 -37.36 31.21
C ILE A 483 -70.56 -38.13 30.26
N GLY A 484 -70.04 -39.19 29.65
CA GLY A 484 -70.70 -40.07 28.69
C GLY A 484 -70.59 -39.65 27.22
N ILE A 485 -69.97 -38.51 26.90
CA ILE A 485 -69.90 -37.97 25.53
C ILE A 485 -68.46 -37.94 24.99
N GLY A 486 -67.47 -37.71 25.87
CA GLY A 486 -66.05 -37.70 25.51
C GLY A 486 -65.35 -36.40 25.91
N THR A 487 -64.13 -36.20 25.42
CA THR A 487 -63.33 -34.99 25.70
C THR A 487 -62.81 -34.35 24.43
N LYS A 488 -62.79 -33.01 24.43
CA LYS A 488 -62.19 -32.17 23.39
C LYS A 488 -61.19 -31.23 24.04
N ILE A 489 -59.94 -31.31 23.58
CA ILE A 489 -58.84 -30.46 24.01
C ILE A 489 -58.42 -29.60 22.82
N TYR A 490 -58.50 -28.28 22.99
CA TYR A 490 -58.03 -27.29 22.02
C TYR A 490 -56.90 -26.49 22.64
N ILE A 491 -55.72 -26.51 22.02
CA ILE A 491 -54.54 -25.79 22.47
C ILE A 491 -54.10 -24.84 21.36
N ASN A 492 -53.89 -23.59 21.73
CA ASN A 492 -53.35 -22.55 20.87
C ASN A 492 -51.97 -22.12 21.38
N LEU A 493 -50.94 -22.33 20.57
CA LEU A 493 -49.56 -21.94 20.88
C LEU A 493 -49.10 -20.85 19.90
N PRO A 494 -48.87 -19.61 20.37
CA PRO A 494 -48.38 -18.54 19.52
C PRO A 494 -46.94 -18.79 19.07
N LEU A 495 -46.68 -18.59 17.79
CA LEU A 495 -45.36 -18.71 17.19
C LEU A 495 -44.65 -17.34 17.28
N LYS A 496 -43.40 -17.31 17.77
CA LYS A 496 -42.61 -16.06 17.76
C LYS A 496 -42.28 -15.69 16.31
N ASN A 497 -42.53 -14.45 15.92
CA ASN A 497 -42.15 -13.89 14.61
C ASN A 497 -40.70 -14.28 14.27
N GLY A 498 -40.52 -15.23 13.34
CA GLY A 498 -39.21 -15.80 13.02
C GLY A 498 -39.23 -17.11 12.23
N THR A 499 -40.33 -17.86 12.23
CA THR A 499 -40.57 -18.88 11.19
C THR A 499 -41.27 -18.20 10.03
N ASN A 500 -40.48 -17.74 9.06
CA ASN A 500 -41.00 -17.14 7.83
C ASN A 500 -42.09 -18.06 7.23
N MET A 501 -43.27 -17.49 7.03
CA MET A 501 -44.27 -18.01 6.10
C MET A 501 -43.76 -17.98 4.67
#